data_AF-A0A4V2SHA3-F1
#
_entry.id   AF-A0A4V2SHA3-F1
#
_cell.length_a   1.000
_cell.length_b   1.000
_cell.length_c   1.000
_cell.angle_alpha   90.00
_cell.angle_beta   90.00
_cell.angle_gamma   90.00
#
_symmetry.space_group_name_H-M   'P 1'
#
loop_
_entity.id
_entity.type
_entity.pdbx_description
1 polymer ?
#
loop_
_entity_poly.entity_id
_entity_poly.type
_entity_poly.pdbx_seq_one_letter_code
_entity_poly.pdbx_strand_id
1 'polypeptide(L)' 'MAAALARLSAAGVQASAPRCGHDGRVRAAMCGMSDGRILVVDVPQAALDQVRALGWRLLSELPDARVQACD' A
#
# COMPACT_ATOMS: atom_id res chain seq x y z
N MET A 1 0.44 -4.53 -8.54
CA MET A 1 1.13 -5.20 -7.41
C MET A 1 2.63 -5.39 -7.66
N ALA A 2 3.04 -6.15 -8.69
CA ALA A 2 4.45 -6.47 -8.94
C ALA A 2 5.39 -5.24 -9.02
N ALA A 3 4.98 -4.18 -9.73
CA ALA A 3 5.79 -2.97 -9.85
C ALA A 3 6.04 -2.26 -8.50
N ALA A 4 5.07 -2.26 -7.59
CA ALA A 4 5.21 -1.66 -6.27
C ALA A 4 6.18 -2.46 -5.38
N LEU A 5 6.08 -3.79 -5.42
CA LEU A 5 7.02 -4.69 -4.73
C LEU A 5 8.43 -4.58 -5.32
N ALA A 6 8.56 -4.46 -6.63
CA ALA A 6 9.84 -4.25 -7.29
C ALA A 6 10.49 -2.92 -6.86
N ARG A 7 9.70 -1.86 -6.68
CA ARG A 7 10.20 -0.56 -6.19
C ARG A 7 10.70 -0.63 -4.74
N LEU A 8 10.02 -1.40 -3.88
CA LEU A 8 10.50 -1.67 -2.52
C LEU A 8 11.81 -2.46 -2.53
N SER A 9 11.86 -3.53 -3.33
CA SER A 9 13.07 -4.36 -3.49
C SER A 9 14.26 -3.57 -4.04
N ALA A 10 14.04 -2.71 -5.05
CA ALA A 10 15.07 -1.83 -5.59
C ALA A 10 15.58 -0.79 -4.58
N ALA A 11 14.79 -0.47 -3.56
CA ALA A 11 15.21 0.35 -2.42
C ALA A 11 15.87 -0.48 -1.31
N GLY A 12 16.02 -1.79 -1.45
CA GLY A 12 16.56 -2.67 -0.41
C GLY A 12 15.56 -3.03 0.69
N VAL A 13 14.27 -2.72 0.51
CA VAL A 13 13.22 -3.07 1.47
C VAL A 13 12.59 -4.40 1.07
N GLN A 14 12.71 -5.40 1.95
CA GLN A 14 12.02 -6.67 1.80
C GLN A 14 10.60 -6.56 2.35
N ALA A 15 9.62 -6.56 1.45
CA ALA A 15 8.21 -6.64 1.79
C ALA A 15 7.71 -8.10 1.83
N SER A 16 6.80 -8.39 2.75
CA SER A 16 6.17 -9.70 2.91
C SER A 16 4.65 -9.59 3.02
N ALA A 17 3.99 -10.75 2.97
CA ALA A 17 2.54 -10.92 3.11
C ALA A 17 1.70 -9.88 2.33
N PRO A 18 1.88 -9.78 0.99
CA PRO A 18 1.13 -8.83 0.19
C PRO A 18 -0.37 -9.12 0.27
N ARG A 19 -1.14 -8.07 0.53
CA ARG A 19 -2.60 -8.09 0.64
C ARG A 19 -3.17 -6.92 -0.15
N CYS A 20 -4.37 -7.09 -0.66
CA CYS A 20 -5.08 -6.06 -1.39
C CYS A 20 -6.08 -5.38 -0.45
N GLY A 21 -6.61 -4.23 -0.85
CA GLY A 21 -7.59 -3.55 -0.04
C GLY A 21 -8.18 -2.33 -0.71
N HIS A 22 -9.03 -1.64 0.02
CA HIS A 22 -9.57 -0.34 -0.37
C HIS A 22 -9.30 0.66 0.75
N ASP A 23 -8.97 1.90 0.43
CA ASP A 23 -8.65 2.97 1.39
C ASP A 23 -9.86 3.51 2.20
N GLY A 24 -11.01 2.86 2.08
CA GLY A 24 -12.26 3.24 2.75
C GLY A 24 -12.93 4.55 2.30
N ARG A 25 -12.31 5.32 1.40
CA ARG A 25 -12.82 6.66 1.05
C ARG A 25 -13.94 6.58 0.02
N VAL A 26 -15.07 7.21 0.34
CA VAL A 26 -16.18 7.44 -0.59
C VAL A 26 -15.79 8.61 -1.51
N ARG A 27 -15.83 8.38 -2.82
CA ARG A 27 -15.53 9.41 -3.83
C ARG A 27 -16.43 9.23 -5.06
N ALA A 28 -16.68 10.32 -5.78
CA ALA A 28 -17.38 10.24 -7.06
C ALA A 28 -16.53 9.46 -8.08
N ALA A 29 -17.16 8.55 -8.83
CA ALA A 29 -16.51 7.82 -9.90
C ALA A 29 -16.30 8.76 -11.10
N MET A 30 -15.03 9.08 -11.39
CA MET A 30 -14.63 9.92 -12.51
C MET A 30 -13.48 9.26 -13.26
N CYS A 31 -13.44 9.42 -14.59
CA CYS A 31 -12.36 8.90 -15.42
C CYS A 31 -11.00 9.44 -14.97
N GLY A 32 -10.02 8.54 -14.80
CA GLY A 32 -8.65 8.90 -14.40
C GLY A 32 -8.42 9.07 -12.90
N MET A 33 -9.47 9.02 -12.07
CA MET A 33 -9.32 8.99 -10.62
C MET A 33 -9.01 7.58 -10.11
N SER A 34 -8.31 7.51 -8.98
CA SER A 34 -8.11 6.24 -8.27
C SER A 34 -9.47 5.66 -7.87
N ASP A 35 -9.62 4.36 -8.07
CA ASP A 35 -10.77 3.59 -7.59
C ASP A 35 -10.64 3.19 -6.11
N GLY A 36 -9.60 3.67 -5.41
CA GLY A 36 -9.36 3.44 -3.99
C GLY A 36 -8.67 2.12 -3.65
N ARG A 37 -8.33 1.29 -4.63
CA ARG A 37 -7.54 0.08 -4.38
C ARG A 37 -6.17 0.42 -3.83
N ILE A 38 -5.76 -0.29 -2.78
CA ILE A 38 -4.46 -0.16 -2.14
C ILE A 38 -3.76 -1.52 -2.08
N LEU A 39 -2.42 -1.47 -2.08
CA LEU A 39 -1.57 -2.62 -1.77
C LEU A 39 -1.08 -2.45 -0.33
N VAL A 40 -1.22 -3.50 0.47
CA VAL A 40 -0.75 -3.55 1.86
C VAL A 40 0.31 -4.62 1.96
N VAL A 41 1.43 -4.29 2.58
CA VAL A 41 2.56 -5.20 2.79
C VAL A 41 3.09 -5.03 4.19
N ASP A 42 3.72 -6.07 4.71
CA ASP A 42 4.49 -5.99 5.94
C ASP A 42 5.96 -5.68 5.59
N VAL A 43 6.58 -4.82 6.38
CA VAL A 43 8.00 -4.43 6.23
C VAL A 43 8.69 -4.43 7.59
N PRO A 44 10.01 -4.63 7.65
CA PRO A 44 10.76 -4.47 8.90
C PRO A 44 10.57 -3.07 9.49
N GLN A 45 10.43 -2.97 10.81
CA GLN A 45 10.29 -1.68 11.49
C GLN A 45 11.46 -0.72 11.20
N ALA A 46 12.67 -1.27 11.03
CA ALA A 46 13.86 -0.48 10.66
C ALA A 46 13.75 0.17 9.28
N ALA A 47 12.85 -0.28 8.41
CA ALA A 47 12.65 0.27 7.07
C ALA A 47 11.54 1.35 7.01
N LEU A 48 10.91 1.70 8.14
CA LEU A 48 9.76 2.62 8.16
C LEU A 48 10.06 3.99 7.53
N ASP A 49 11.17 4.63 7.88
CA ASP A 49 11.53 5.94 7.33
C ASP A 49 11.78 5.86 5.82
N GLN A 50 12.40 4.76 5.36
CA GLN A 50 12.68 4.53 3.96
C GLN A 50 11.40 4.32 3.14
N VAL A 51 10.46 3.50 3.63
CA VAL A 51 9.19 3.29 2.90
C VAL A 51 8.32 4.55 2.92
N ARG A 52 8.36 5.35 4.00
CA ARG A 52 7.71 6.67 4.03
C ARG A 52 8.28 7.61 2.97
N ALA A 53 9.60 7.64 2.80
CA ALA A 53 10.25 8.41 1.72
C ALA A 53 9.86 7.95 0.31
N LEU A 54 9.49 6.67 0.15
CA LEU A 54 8.94 6.11 -1.09
C LEU A 54 7.44 6.38 -1.29
N GLY A 55 6.79 7.09 -0.38
CA GLY A 55 5.38 7.46 -0.44
C GLY A 55 4.41 6.44 0.18
N TRP A 56 4.93 5.44 0.90
CA TRP A 56 4.10 4.50 1.65
C TRP A 56 3.61 5.13 2.96
N ARG A 57 2.46 4.64 3.44
CA ARG A 57 1.84 5.06 4.68
C ARG A 57 1.55 3.86 5.55
N LEU A 58 1.53 4.07 6.87
CA LEU A 58 1.12 3.02 7.78
C LEU A 58 -0.37 2.75 7.59
N LEU A 59 -0.77 1.47 7.66
CA LEU A 59 -2.19 1.11 7.57
C LEU A 59 -3.02 1.77 8.69
N SER A 60 -2.43 1.98 9.87
CA SER A 60 -3.06 2.67 10.99
C SER A 60 -3.40 4.14 10.71
N GLU A 61 -2.83 4.75 9.68
CA GLU A 61 -3.16 6.12 9.23
C GLU A 61 -4.40 6.14 8.32
N LEU A 62 -4.95 4.98 7.98
CA LEU A 62 -6.13 4.79 7.14
C LEU A 62 -7.18 3.96 7.91
N PRO A 63 -7.89 4.56 8.89
CA PRO A 63 -8.78 3.82 9.79
C PRO A 63 -9.96 3.14 9.08
N ASP A 64 -10.38 3.69 7.94
CA ASP A 64 -11.48 3.14 7.14
C ASP A 64 -11.01 2.10 6.11
N ALA A 65 -9.70 1.86 6.01
CA ALA A 65 -9.17 0.92 5.04
C ALA A 65 -9.62 -0.51 5.36
N ARG A 66 -10.03 -1.23 4.31
CA ARG A 66 -10.39 -2.64 4.40
C ARG A 66 -9.38 -3.47 3.62
N VAL A 67 -8.79 -4.46 4.30
CA VAL A 67 -7.79 -5.38 3.73
C VAL A 67 -8.48 -6.70 3.39
N GLN A 68 -8.12 -7.27 2.25
CA GLN A 68 -8.63 -8.54 1.72
C GLN A 68 -7.50 -9.32 1.04
N ALA A 69 -7.75 -10.60 0.75
CA ALA A 69 -6.88 -11.35 -0.13
C ALA A 69 -6.79 -10.66 -1.50
N CYS A 70 -5.62 -10.74 -2.14
CA CYS A 70 -5.52 -10.30 -3.53
C CYS A 70 -6.17 -11.35 -4.43
N ASP A 71 -6.99 -10.88 -5.36
CA ASP A 71 -7.57 -11.67 -6.45
C ASP A 71 -6.60 -11.77 -7.63
#